data_AF-A0A9D8CY38-F1
#
_entry.id   AF-A0A9D8CY38-F1
#
_cell.length_a   1.000
_cell.length_b   1.000
_cell.length_c   1.000
_cell.angle_alpha   90.00
_cell.angle_beta   90.00
_cell.angle_gamma   90.00
#
_symmetry.space_group_name_H-M   'P 1'
#
loop_
_entity.id
_entity.type
_entity.pdbx_description
1 polymer ?
#
loop_
_entity_poly.entity_id
_entity_poly.type
_entity_poly.pdbx_seq_one_letter_code
_entity_poly.pdbx_strand_id
1 'polypeptide(L)'
;MRRALLPVMQMAKPRPDLTFTYADPPEPPRPYYRLVLVFDAANDLTAARVCAGEIRHKPPVAGRPFDVFAVYCRNDLALSFTTAWTDATSPDDPRTGALFAQLFLVVFSDAPRRRFGLPFVLGR
;
A
#
# COMPACT_ATOMS: atom_id res chain seq x y z
N MET A 1 10.48 9.65 6.86
CA MET A 1 10.07 8.39 6.19
C MET A 1 8.92 8.58 5.21
N ARG A 2 7.69 8.94 5.63
CA ARG A 2 6.53 9.12 4.71
C ARG A 2 6.83 9.99 3.49
N ARG A 3 7.48 11.16 3.67
CA ARG A 3 7.85 12.10 2.59
C ARG A 3 8.89 11.56 1.59
N ALA A 4 9.68 10.57 1.97
CA ALA A 4 10.73 9.99 1.13
C ALA A 4 10.22 8.84 0.25
N LEU A 5 9.02 8.32 0.50
CA LEU A 5 8.47 7.18 -0.24
C LEU A 5 7.78 7.59 -1.54
N LEU A 6 7.26 8.81 -1.64
CA LEU A 6 6.57 9.25 -2.86
C LEU A 6 7.45 9.17 -4.11
N PRO A 7 8.71 9.63 -4.13
CA PRO A 7 9.56 9.46 -5.31
C PRO A 7 9.72 7.98 -5.70
N VAL A 8 9.89 7.10 -4.73
CA VAL A 8 10.03 5.65 -4.93
C VAL A 8 8.75 5.05 -5.52
N MET A 9 7.61 5.38 -4.91
CA MET A 9 6.30 4.99 -5.41
C MET A 9 6.03 5.56 -6.80
N GLN A 10 6.50 6.78 -7.10
CA GLN A 10 6.37 7.42 -8.40
C GLN A 10 7.15 6.70 -9.48
N MET A 11 8.36 6.23 -9.18
CA MET A 11 9.16 5.42 -10.09
C MET A 11 8.60 4.00 -10.27
N ALA A 12 7.94 3.45 -9.26
CA ALA A 12 7.47 2.06 -9.26
C ALA A 12 6.07 1.85 -9.87
N LYS A 13 5.38 2.90 -10.32
CA LYS A 13 3.97 2.78 -10.73
C LYS A 13 3.77 1.89 -11.96
N PRO A 14 2.72 1.06 -11.97
CA PRO A 14 2.26 0.44 -13.19
C PRO A 14 1.69 1.51 -14.11
N ARG A 15 1.85 1.34 -15.43
CA ARG A 15 1.07 2.13 -16.39
C ARG A 15 -0.43 1.76 -16.23
N PRO A 16 -1.39 2.70 -16.39
CA PRO A 16 -1.26 4.09 -16.85
C PRO A 16 -0.71 5.06 -15.79
N ASP A 17 -0.43 6.30 -16.22
CA ASP A 17 0.28 7.35 -15.47
C ASP A 17 -0.52 7.86 -14.25
N LEU A 18 -0.53 7.06 -13.18
CA LEU A 18 -1.12 7.45 -11.91
C LEU A 18 -0.28 8.58 -11.33
N THR A 19 -0.88 9.65 -10.83
CA THR A 19 -0.18 10.65 -10.01
C THR A 19 -0.56 10.44 -8.54
N PHE A 20 0.44 10.28 -7.67
CA PHE A 20 0.24 10.15 -6.23
C PHE A 20 0.57 11.50 -5.61
N THR A 21 -0.30 11.98 -4.73
CA THR A 21 -0.10 13.21 -3.97
C THR A 21 -0.20 12.89 -2.48
N TYR A 22 0.52 13.64 -1.64
CA TYR A 22 0.42 13.49 -0.18
C TYR A 22 -0.82 14.15 0.41
N ALA A 23 -1.39 15.13 -0.30
CA ALA A 23 -2.56 15.86 0.13
C ALA A 23 -3.80 15.25 -0.53
N ASP A 24 -4.83 15.05 0.29
CA ASP A 24 -6.19 14.94 -0.24
C ASP A 24 -6.46 16.20 -1.06
N PRO A 25 -6.96 16.07 -2.30
CA PRO A 25 -7.33 17.24 -3.07
C PRO A 25 -8.38 18.04 -2.28
N PRO A 26 -8.34 19.38 -2.32
CA PRO A 26 -9.28 20.22 -1.57
C PRO A 26 -10.73 19.92 -1.94
N GLU A 27 -10.97 19.41 -3.15
CA GLU A 27 -12.23 18.81 -3.54
C GLU A 27 -12.01 17.33 -3.91
N PRO A 28 -12.63 16.37 -3.19
CA PRO A 28 -12.46 14.96 -3.49
C PRO A 28 -13.10 14.63 -4.85
N PRO A 29 -12.34 14.03 -5.79
CA PRO A 29 -12.93 13.57 -7.04
C PRO A 29 -14.05 12.57 -6.74
N ARG A 30 -15.07 12.54 -7.60
CA ARG A 30 -16.19 11.60 -7.49
C ARG A 30 -16.20 10.70 -8.72
N PRO A 31 -15.95 9.38 -8.57
CA PRO A 31 -15.78 8.63 -7.31
C PRO A 31 -14.45 8.92 -6.61
N TYR A 32 -14.43 8.84 -5.27
CA TYR A 32 -13.22 9.12 -4.49
C TYR A 32 -12.33 7.88 -4.40
N TYR A 33 -11.35 7.79 -5.29
CA TYR A 33 -10.37 6.70 -5.28
C TYR A 33 -9.16 7.08 -4.43
N ARG A 34 -8.78 6.21 -3.49
CA ARG A 34 -7.61 6.43 -2.63
C ARG A 34 -6.82 5.15 -2.43
N LEU A 35 -5.49 5.27 -2.49
CA LEU A 35 -4.57 4.24 -2.03
C LEU A 35 -4.14 4.59 -0.60
N VAL A 36 -4.43 3.70 0.35
CA VAL A 36 -4.01 3.84 1.74
C VAL A 36 -2.91 2.82 2.02
N LEU A 37 -1.78 3.29 2.53
CA LEU A 37 -0.65 2.46 2.96
C LEU A 37 -0.54 2.53 4.49
N VAL A 38 -0.75 1.40 5.16
CA VAL A 38 -0.62 1.27 6.61
C VAL A 38 0.63 0.45 6.92
N PHE A 39 1.65 1.10 7.46
CA PHE A 39 2.86 0.43 7.94
C PHE A 39 2.60 -0.24 9.28
N ASP A 40 3.13 -1.44 9.47
CA ASP A 40 2.94 -2.25 10.67
C ASP A 40 1.47 -2.33 11.05
N ALA A 41 0.60 -2.73 10.10
CA ALA A 41 -0.83 -2.81 10.34
C ALA A 41 -1.18 -3.84 11.42
N ALA A 42 -2.11 -3.50 12.31
CA ALA A 42 -2.62 -4.43 13.32
C ALA A 42 -3.25 -5.67 12.66
N ASN A 43 -3.10 -6.84 13.29
CA ASN A 43 -3.56 -8.11 12.70
C ASN A 43 -5.09 -8.18 12.54
N ASP A 44 -5.84 -7.38 13.30
CA ASP A 44 -7.30 -7.26 13.25
C ASP A 44 -7.79 -6.11 12.34
N LEU A 45 -6.87 -5.34 11.73
CA LEU A 45 -7.22 -4.25 10.83
C LEU A 45 -7.63 -4.82 9.48
N THR A 46 -8.89 -4.59 9.09
CA THR A 46 -9.44 -5.05 7.81
C THR A 46 -9.43 -3.94 6.76
N ALA A 47 -9.42 -4.31 5.48
CA ALA A 47 -9.49 -3.36 4.37
C ALA A 47 -10.75 -2.47 4.44
N ALA A 48 -11.89 -3.02 4.89
CA ALA A 48 -13.12 -2.25 5.08
C ALA A 48 -12.98 -1.17 6.16
N ARG A 49 -12.33 -1.49 7.29
CA ARG A 49 -12.04 -0.51 8.35
C ARG A 49 -11.11 0.59 7.84
N VAL A 50 -10.09 0.24 7.07
CA VAL A 50 -9.19 1.20 6.43
C VAL A 50 -9.95 2.13 5.48
N CYS A 51 -10.83 1.58 4.63
CA CYS A 51 -11.68 2.39 3.76
C CYS A 51 -12.77 3.18 4.50
N ALA A 52 -13.06 2.87 5.76
CA ALA A 52 -13.89 3.71 6.64
C ALA A 52 -13.08 4.77 7.41
N GLY A 53 -11.75 4.83 7.22
CA GLY A 53 -10.85 5.79 7.86
C GLY A 53 -10.25 5.33 9.19
N GLU A 54 -10.46 4.08 9.61
CA GLU A 54 -9.79 3.52 10.78
C GLU A 54 -8.36 3.08 10.44
N ILE A 55 -7.39 3.47 11.26
CA ILE A 55 -5.99 3.05 11.15
C ILE A 55 -5.56 2.48 12.50
N ARG A 56 -4.98 1.28 12.50
CA ARG A 56 -4.42 0.63 13.69
C ARG A 56 -3.08 0.02 13.37
N HIS A 57 -2.13 0.21 14.29
CA HIS A 57 -0.77 -0.28 14.16
C HIS A 57 -0.47 -1.37 15.19
N LYS A 58 0.35 -2.34 14.82
CA LYS A 58 1.05 -3.26 15.72
C LYS A 58 2.48 -2.74 15.95
N PRO A 59 3.17 -3.20 17.01
CA PRO A 59 4.60 -2.95 17.14
C PRO A 59 5.38 -3.44 15.91
N PRO A 60 6.43 -2.72 15.47
CA PRO A 60 7.26 -3.14 14.35
C PRO A 60 7.86 -4.53 14.58
N VAL A 61 7.92 -5.34 13.52
CA VAL A 61 8.50 -6.69 13.59
C VAL A 61 9.99 -6.61 13.25
N ALA A 62 10.84 -7.16 14.13
CA ALA A 62 12.27 -7.23 13.89
C ALA A 62 12.57 -7.97 12.57
N GLY A 63 13.42 -7.39 11.71
CA GLY A 63 13.73 -7.93 10.39
C GLY A 63 12.68 -7.65 9.30
N ARG A 64 11.61 -6.90 9.61
CA ARG A 64 10.62 -6.42 8.62
C ARG A 64 10.40 -4.90 8.72
N PRO A 65 11.45 -4.09 8.50
CA PRO A 65 11.39 -2.62 8.56
C PRO A 65 10.35 -1.99 7.62
N PHE A 66 9.94 -2.70 6.56
CA PHE A 66 8.84 -2.30 5.69
C PHE A 66 7.79 -3.40 5.67
N ASP A 67 6.94 -3.52 6.69
CA ASP A 67 5.70 -4.30 6.65
C ASP A 67 4.54 -3.36 6.29
N VAL A 68 3.99 -3.47 5.08
CA VAL A 68 2.97 -2.56 4.58
C VAL A 68 1.69 -3.29 4.18
N PHE A 69 0.57 -2.81 4.71
CA PHE A 69 -0.76 -3.17 4.29
C PHE A 69 -1.31 -2.08 3.37
N ALA A 70 -1.47 -2.41 2.09
CA ALA A 70 -1.99 -1.50 1.09
C ALA A 70 -3.44 -1.81 0.76
N VAL A 71 -4.28 -0.77 0.73
CA VAL A 71 -5.70 -0.87 0.45
C VAL A 71 -6.10 0.17 -0.59
N TYR A 72 -6.73 -0.27 -1.67
CA TYR A 72 -7.30 0.61 -2.68
C TYR A 72 -8.81 0.72 -2.46
N CYS A 73 -9.25 1.93 -2.13
CA CYS A 73 -10.64 2.23 -1.80
C CYS A 73 -11.29 3.04 -2.92
N ARG A 74 -12.59 2.80 -3.13
CA ARG A 74 -13.50 3.69 -3.85
C ARG A 74 -14.58 4.12 -2.88
N ASN A 75 -14.52 5.38 -2.43
CA ASN A 75 -15.26 5.86 -1.27
C ASN A 75 -14.93 4.97 -0.05
N ASP A 76 -15.94 4.35 0.56
CA ASP A 76 -15.78 3.45 1.71
C ASP A 76 -15.69 1.96 1.32
N LEU A 77 -15.71 1.67 0.01
CA LEU A 77 -15.60 0.31 -0.50
C LEU A 77 -14.14 -0.07 -0.77
N ALA A 78 -13.67 -1.14 -0.14
CA ALA A 78 -12.39 -1.76 -0.47
C ALA A 78 -12.50 -2.52 -1.80
N LEU A 79 -11.78 -2.05 -2.82
CA LEU A 79 -11.72 -2.71 -4.13
C LEU A 79 -10.70 -3.85 -4.12
N SER A 80 -9.52 -3.59 -3.57
CA SER A 80 -8.41 -4.54 -3.47
C SER A 80 -7.52 -4.20 -2.28
N PHE A 81 -6.76 -5.19 -1.82
CA PHE A 81 -5.77 -4.99 -0.77
C PHE A 81 -4.68 -6.07 -0.86
N THR A 82 -3.52 -5.77 -0.30
CA THR A 82 -2.43 -6.74 -0.17
C THR A 82 -1.52 -6.35 1.00
N THR A 83 -0.81 -7.33 1.54
CA THR A 83 0.26 -7.13 2.51
C THR A 83 1.57 -7.56 1.88
N ALA A 84 2.58 -6.69 1.96
CA ALA A 84 3.90 -6.98 1.46
C ALA A 84 4.94 -6.53 2.47
N TRP A 85 6.09 -7.20 2.50
CA TRP A 85 7.20 -6.75 3.32
C TRP A 85 8.57 -6.97 2.70
N THR A 86 9.55 -6.18 3.15
CA THR A 86 10.97 -6.32 2.80
C THR A 86 11.86 -6.03 4.01
N ASP A 87 13.11 -6.50 3.93
CA ASP A 87 14.20 -6.24 4.88
C ASP A 87 15.01 -4.98 4.54
N ALA A 88 14.56 -4.19 3.56
CA ALA A 88 15.14 -2.89 3.20
C ALA A 88 15.22 -1.95 4.41
N THR A 89 16.32 -1.27 4.64
CA THR A 89 16.48 -0.40 5.83
C THR A 89 16.19 1.07 5.54
N SER A 90 16.00 1.44 4.27
CA SER A 90 15.79 2.81 3.83
C SER A 90 14.76 2.89 2.67
N PRO A 91 13.98 3.99 2.57
CA PRO A 91 13.18 4.29 1.38
C PRO A 91 13.99 4.25 0.07
N ASP A 92 15.25 4.68 0.11
CA ASP A 92 16.12 4.77 -1.07
C ASP A 92 16.74 3.42 -1.47
N ASP A 93 16.49 2.36 -0.69
CA ASP A 93 16.94 1.01 -1.01
C ASP A 93 16.21 0.48 -2.26
N PRO A 94 16.92 -0.07 -3.27
CA PRO A 94 16.30 -0.63 -4.47
C PRO A 94 15.20 -1.67 -4.17
N ARG A 95 15.32 -2.40 -3.06
CA ARG A 95 14.33 -3.39 -2.61
C ARG A 95 13.00 -2.74 -2.24
N THR A 96 13.01 -1.51 -1.73
CA THR A 96 11.79 -0.73 -1.46
C THR A 96 11.05 -0.42 -2.77
N GLY A 97 11.79 -0.03 -3.82
CA GLY A 97 11.22 0.17 -5.15
C GLY A 97 10.61 -1.10 -5.73
N ALA A 98 11.31 -2.22 -5.63
CA ALA A 98 10.82 -3.53 -6.08
C ALA A 98 9.55 -3.97 -5.32
N LEU A 99 9.50 -3.75 -4.00
CA LEU A 99 8.32 -4.00 -3.18
C LEU A 99 7.11 -3.23 -3.72
N PHE A 100 7.25 -1.93 -3.96
CA PHE A 100 6.14 -1.11 -4.46
C PHE A 100 5.71 -1.51 -5.88
N ALA A 101 6.64 -1.84 -6.77
CA ALA A 101 6.32 -2.29 -8.12
C ALA A 101 5.43 -3.56 -8.08
N GLN A 102 5.77 -4.52 -7.23
CA GLN A 102 4.97 -5.74 -7.05
C GLN A 102 3.64 -5.48 -6.35
N LEU A 103 3.66 -4.69 -5.28
CA LEU A 103 2.47 -4.30 -4.54
C LEU A 103 1.45 -3.64 -5.48
N PHE A 104 1.91 -2.77 -6.36
CA PHE A 104 1.03 -2.04 -7.26
C PHE A 104 0.40 -2.92 -8.34
N LEU A 105 1.09 -3.94 -8.84
CA LEU A 105 0.49 -4.92 -9.75
C LEU A 105 -0.70 -5.64 -9.10
N VAL A 106 -0.66 -5.88 -7.78
CA VAL A 106 -1.76 -6.52 -7.06
C VAL A 106 -2.85 -5.52 -6.74
N VAL A 107 -2.49 -4.37 -6.15
CA VAL A 107 -3.47 -3.40 -5.63
C VAL A 107 -4.22 -2.67 -6.76
N PHE A 108 -3.60 -2.43 -7.90
CA PHE A 108 -4.29 -1.78 -9.03
C PHE A 108 -4.84 -2.76 -10.06
N SER A 109 -4.74 -4.07 -9.82
CA SER A 109 -5.44 -5.03 -10.66
C SER A 109 -6.95 -4.96 -10.38
N ASP A 110 -7.74 -4.60 -11.40
CA ASP A 110 -9.22 -4.68 -11.39
C ASP A 110 -9.72 -6.15 -11.49
N ALA A 111 -8.81 -7.11 -11.24
CA ALA A 111 -9.14 -8.52 -11.31
C ALA A 111 -10.03 -8.87 -10.10
N PRO A 112 -11.27 -9.31 -10.32
CA PRO A 112 -12.16 -9.66 -9.22
C PRO A 112 -11.59 -10.88 -8.50
N ARG A 113 -11.14 -10.65 -7.25
CA ARG A 113 -10.72 -11.64 -6.26
C ARG A 113 -9.50 -12.50 -6.65
N ARG A 114 -8.36 -12.21 -6.02
CA ARG A 114 -7.52 -13.28 -5.44
C ARG A 114 -7.44 -13.07 -3.93
N ARG A 115 -8.29 -13.82 -3.21
CA ARG A 115 -8.20 -14.07 -1.77
C ARG A 115 -6.94 -14.89 -1.47
N PHE A 116 -5.76 -14.31 -1.66
CA PHE A 116 -4.53 -14.88 -1.12
C PHE A 116 -4.05 -13.96 -0.01
N GLY A 117 -4.51 -14.26 1.20
CA GLY A 117 -3.87 -13.83 2.44
C GLY A 117 -2.52 -14.54 2.63
N LEU A 118 -1.68 -14.54 1.60
CA LEU A 118 -0.30 -14.99 1.69
C LEU A 118 0.56 -13.73 1.69
N PRO A 119 1.34 -13.47 2.75
CA PRO A 119 2.35 -12.42 2.71
C PRO A 119 3.28 -12.75 1.53
N PHE A 120 3.33 -11.87 0.54
CA PHE A 120 4.30 -12.02 -0.54
C PHE A 120 5.67 -11.70 0.07
N VAL A 121 6.51 -12.73 0.19
CA VAL A 121 7.88 -12.61 0.69
C VAL A 121 8.77 -12.34 -0.52
N LEU A 122 9.28 -11.12 -0.65
CA LEU A 122 10.40 -10.87 -1.56
C LEU A 122 11.68 -11.36 -0.86
N GLY A 123 11.92 -12.67 -0.97
CA GLY A 123 13.09 -13.32 -0.41
C GLY A 123 13.95 -13.92 -1.51
N ARG A 124 14.82 -13.12 -2.12
CA ARG A 124 16.25 -13.39 -2.29
C ARG A 124 16.99 -12.22 -2.92
#